data_AF-A0A543KPM8-F1
#
_entry.id   AF-A0A543KPM8-F1
#
_cell.length_a   1.000
_cell.length_b   1.000
_cell.length_c   1.000
_cell.angle_alpha   90.00
_cell.angle_beta   90.00
_cell.angle_gamma   90.00
#
_symmetry.space_group_name_H-M   'P 1'
#
loop_
_entity.id
_entity.type
_entity.pdbx_description
1 polymer ?
#
loop_
_entity_poly.entity_id
_entity_poly.type
_entity_poly.pdbx_seq_one_letter_code
_entity_poly.pdbx_strand_id
1 'polypeptide(L)'
;MSAAHPSADPGRIVLSSDDINRAVRRIAHEILEANKGPEGLLLLGIPTRGAHLARRLAEALRQVEGTEVPVGSLDVTMYRDDLRSQPTRAVEPTHIPGDGVDGRVVVLVDDVLYSGRTVRAALDALADLGRPRAVRLAVLVDRGHRELPIRADYVGKNLPTAQSERVMVRLAEHDGAEAEGVRIAGPAAPAGAGAGE
;
A
#
# COMPACT_ATOMS: atom_id res chain seq x y z
N MET A 1 32.44 -26.85 8.56
CA MET A 1 32.04 -26.66 7.14
C MET A 1 30.60 -26.16 7.16
N SER A 2 30.41 -24.86 6.97
CA SER A 2 29.09 -24.19 7.08
C SER A 2 28.37 -24.30 5.73
N ALA A 3 27.20 -24.94 5.70
CA ALA A 3 26.38 -25.04 4.52
C ALA A 3 25.68 -23.69 4.26
N ALA A 4 26.03 -23.06 3.14
CA ALA A 4 25.37 -21.87 2.65
C ALA A 4 23.89 -22.19 2.38
N HIS A 5 22.98 -21.44 3.00
CA HIS A 5 21.57 -21.45 2.64
C HIS A 5 21.42 -21.00 1.17
N PRO A 6 20.53 -21.63 0.37
CA PRO A 6 20.25 -21.15 -0.97
C PRO A 6 19.61 -19.77 -0.87
N SER A 7 20.31 -18.75 -1.36
CA SER A 7 19.80 -17.37 -1.41
C SER A 7 18.53 -17.33 -2.25
N ALA A 8 17.42 -16.93 -1.63
CA ALA A 8 16.15 -16.68 -2.31
C ALA A 8 16.38 -15.74 -3.51
N ASP A 9 15.74 -16.02 -4.64
CA ASP A 9 15.74 -15.16 -5.83
C ASP A 9 15.47 -13.71 -5.40
N PRO A 10 16.44 -12.78 -5.56
CA PRO A 10 16.31 -11.41 -5.10
C PRO A 10 15.23 -10.62 -5.85
N GLY A 11 14.65 -11.22 -6.91
CA GLY A 11 13.63 -10.64 -7.75
C GLY A 11 14.18 -9.56 -8.69
N ARG A 12 13.52 -9.38 -9.83
CA ARG A 12 13.81 -8.32 -10.80
C ARG A 12 13.27 -6.98 -10.29
N ILE A 13 14.10 -5.95 -10.27
CA ILE A 13 13.68 -4.57 -9.99
C ILE A 13 12.79 -4.07 -11.13
N VAL A 14 11.60 -3.55 -10.77
CA VAL A 14 10.62 -2.99 -11.71
C VAL A 14 10.31 -1.52 -11.47
N LEU A 15 10.65 -1.00 -10.28
CA LEU A 15 10.65 0.42 -9.95
C LEU A 15 11.88 0.71 -9.09
N SER A 16 12.66 1.72 -9.48
CA SER A 16 13.71 2.32 -8.66
C SER A 16 13.13 3.33 -7.66
N SER A 17 13.95 3.81 -6.72
CA SER A 17 13.62 4.95 -5.84
C SER A 17 13.11 6.17 -6.61
N ASP A 18 13.78 6.52 -7.70
CA ASP A 18 13.39 7.66 -8.53
C ASP A 18 12.04 7.43 -9.22
N ASP A 19 11.75 6.19 -9.63
CA ASP A 19 10.44 5.86 -10.19
C ASP A 19 9.33 5.96 -9.14
N ILE A 20 9.59 5.52 -7.90
CA ILE A 20 8.65 5.66 -6.78
C ILE A 20 8.37 7.15 -6.53
N ASN A 21 9.42 7.97 -6.45
CA ASN A 21 9.26 9.41 -6.23
C ASN A 21 8.48 10.10 -7.36
N ARG A 22 8.72 9.71 -8.62
CA ARG A 22 7.92 10.19 -9.76
C ARG A 22 6.46 9.75 -9.67
N ALA A 23 6.20 8.50 -9.30
CA ALA A 23 4.85 7.96 -9.15
C ALA A 23 4.08 8.68 -8.03
N VAL A 24 4.71 8.89 -6.87
CA VAL A 24 4.11 9.62 -5.73
C VAL A 24 3.75 11.05 -6.14
N ARG A 25 4.66 11.77 -6.81
CA ARG A 25 4.37 13.12 -7.31
C ARG A 25 3.19 13.13 -8.29
N ARG A 26 3.14 12.18 -9.22
CA ARG A 26 2.03 12.08 -10.18
C ARG A 26 0.69 11.83 -9.47
N ILE A 27 0.65 10.87 -8.54
CA ILE A 27 -0.54 10.58 -7.74
C ILE A 27 -0.99 11.83 -6.97
N ALA A 28 -0.07 12.60 -6.40
CA ALA A 28 -0.40 13.83 -5.69
C ALA A 28 -1.11 14.85 -6.59
N HIS A 29 -0.63 15.05 -7.83
CA HIS A 29 -1.31 15.93 -8.80
C HIS A 29 -2.71 15.40 -9.16
N GLU A 30 -2.84 14.10 -9.41
CA GLU A 30 -4.13 13.46 -9.72
C GLU A 30 -5.14 13.62 -8.57
N ILE A 31 -4.70 13.49 -7.31
CA ILE A 31 -5.53 13.70 -6.13
C ILE A 31 -6.05 15.14 -6.09
N LEU A 32 -5.17 16.12 -6.28
CA LEU A 32 -5.52 17.54 -6.25
C LEU A 32 -6.49 17.91 -7.36
N GLU A 33 -6.23 17.45 -8.59
CA GLU A 33 -7.11 17.68 -9.74
C GLU A 33 -8.50 17.10 -9.49
N ALA A 34 -8.57 15.84 -9.04
CA ALA A 34 -9.82 15.15 -8.78
C ALA A 34 -10.58 15.69 -7.57
N ASN A 35 -9.91 16.29 -6.58
CA ASN A 35 -10.53 16.93 -5.41
C ASN A 35 -10.81 18.42 -5.62
N LYS A 36 -10.21 19.05 -6.64
CA LYS A 36 -10.22 20.50 -6.91
C LYS A 36 -9.55 21.32 -5.80
N GLY A 37 -8.39 20.86 -5.36
CA GLY A 37 -7.61 21.47 -4.28
C GLY A 37 -7.42 20.53 -3.08
N PRO A 38 -6.70 20.96 -2.04
CA PRO A 38 -6.41 20.15 -0.85
C PRO A 38 -7.55 20.12 0.18
N GLU A 39 -8.57 20.96 0.04
CA GLU A 39 -9.59 21.19 1.07
C GLU A 39 -10.42 19.93 1.35
N GLY A 40 -10.52 19.59 2.65
CA GLY A 40 -11.29 18.45 3.12
C GLY A 40 -10.68 17.09 2.78
N LEU A 41 -9.45 17.03 2.27
CA LEU A 41 -8.70 15.78 2.12
C LEU A 41 -8.26 15.22 3.49
N LEU A 42 -8.21 13.90 3.57
CA LEU A 42 -7.58 13.14 4.65
C LEU A 42 -6.92 11.90 4.05
N LEU A 43 -5.61 11.74 4.24
CA LEU A 43 -4.91 10.53 3.81
C LEU A 43 -4.87 9.53 4.96
N LEU A 44 -5.30 8.30 4.72
CA LEU A 44 -5.19 7.21 5.69
C LEU A 44 -4.37 6.08 5.07
N GLY A 45 -3.16 5.88 5.57
CA GLY A 45 -2.32 4.78 5.11
C GLY A 45 -2.62 3.47 5.83
N ILE A 46 -2.68 2.38 5.08
CA ILE A 46 -2.82 1.03 5.63
C ILE A 46 -1.43 0.54 6.08
N PRO A 47 -1.23 0.18 7.36
CA PRO A 47 0.08 -0.23 7.84
C PRO A 47 0.63 -1.51 7.16
N THR A 48 1.95 -1.63 6.99
CA THR A 48 3.02 -0.69 7.40
C THR A 48 3.37 0.32 6.30
N ARG A 49 3.67 -0.18 5.09
CA ARG A 49 4.21 0.63 3.98
C ARG A 49 3.21 1.63 3.41
N GLY A 50 1.90 1.32 3.42
CA GLY A 50 0.86 2.28 3.04
C GLY A 50 0.87 3.53 3.93
N ALA A 51 1.16 3.39 5.24
CA ALA A 51 1.34 4.53 6.15
C ALA A 51 2.56 5.40 5.80
N HIS A 52 3.67 4.80 5.37
CA HIS A 52 4.83 5.57 4.89
C HIS A 52 4.52 6.27 3.57
N LEU A 53 3.86 5.60 2.63
CA LEU A 53 3.43 6.21 1.36
C LEU A 53 2.44 7.37 1.57
N ALA A 54 1.52 7.25 2.52
CA ALA A 54 0.59 8.33 2.85
C ALA A 54 1.31 9.61 3.29
N ARG A 55 2.37 9.48 4.11
CA ARG A 55 3.20 10.63 4.52
C ARG A 55 3.95 11.24 3.33
N ARG A 56 4.52 10.41 2.45
CA ARG A 56 5.18 10.91 1.22
C ARG A 56 4.19 11.63 0.29
N LEU A 57 2.97 11.12 0.17
CA LEU A 57 1.91 11.77 -0.60
C LEU A 57 1.53 13.11 0.00
N ALA A 58 1.35 13.22 1.32
CA ALA A 58 1.07 14.51 1.96
C ALA A 58 2.19 15.53 1.77
N GLU A 59 3.45 15.10 1.84
CA GLU A 59 4.58 15.98 1.53
C GLU A 59 4.53 16.45 0.07
N ALA A 60 4.26 15.55 -0.87
CA ALA A 60 4.13 15.90 -2.28
C ALA A 60 2.95 16.85 -2.53
N LEU A 61 1.80 16.65 -1.88
CA LEU A 61 0.63 17.54 -1.95
C LEU A 61 0.97 18.93 -1.41
N ARG A 62 1.65 18.99 -0.26
CA ARG A 62 2.11 20.25 0.34
C ARG A 62 3.08 21.00 -0.56
N GLN A 63 3.98 20.31 -1.26
CA GLN A 63 4.91 20.93 -2.20
C GLN A 63 4.21 21.55 -3.41
N VAL A 64 3.03 21.05 -3.80
CA VAL A 64 2.26 21.56 -4.94
C VAL A 64 1.37 22.75 -4.54
N GLU A 65 0.61 22.63 -3.44
CA GLU A 65 -0.43 23.62 -3.05
C GLU A 65 -0.04 24.48 -1.83
N GLY A 66 1.10 24.21 -1.18
CA GLY A 66 1.53 24.91 0.04
C GLY A 66 0.71 24.60 1.29
N THR A 67 -0.32 23.75 1.19
CA THR A 67 -1.24 23.42 2.30
C THR A 67 -0.97 22.03 2.85
N GLU A 68 -0.98 21.89 4.17
CA GLU A 68 -0.81 20.60 4.83
C GLU A 68 -2.10 19.77 4.78
N VAL A 69 -2.02 18.58 4.19
CA VAL A 69 -3.10 17.60 4.19
C VAL A 69 -2.94 16.67 5.41
N PRO A 70 -3.96 16.51 6.28
CA PRO A 70 -3.90 15.61 7.42
C PRO A 70 -3.62 14.16 7.00
N VAL A 71 -2.75 13.48 7.76
CA VAL A 71 -2.38 12.08 7.53
C VAL A 71 -2.61 11.25 8.79
N GLY A 72 -3.24 10.10 8.62
CA GLY A 72 -3.42 9.09 9.64
C GLY A 72 -3.00 7.69 9.18
N SER A 73 -3.23 6.72 10.06
CA SER A 73 -3.06 5.29 9.80
C SER A 73 -4.34 4.54 10.16
N LEU A 74 -4.70 3.54 9.35
CA LEU A 74 -5.85 2.69 9.59
C LEU A 74 -5.41 1.23 9.65
N ASP A 75 -5.29 0.69 10.87
CA ASP A 75 -5.05 -0.75 11.04
C ASP A 75 -6.33 -1.52 10.71
N VAL A 76 -6.17 -2.54 9.88
CA VAL A 76 -7.27 -3.37 9.37
C VAL A 76 -7.17 -4.80 9.86
N THR A 77 -6.24 -5.08 10.79
CA THR A 77 -5.87 -6.44 11.20
C THR A 77 -7.10 -7.19 11.70
N MET A 78 -7.94 -6.56 12.53
CA MET A 78 -9.15 -7.17 13.09
C MET A 78 -10.33 -7.29 12.10
N TYR A 79 -10.23 -6.66 10.92
CA TYR A 79 -11.28 -6.63 9.89
C TYR A 79 -11.05 -7.63 8.76
N ARG A 80 -9.91 -8.33 8.79
CA ARG A 80 -9.55 -9.33 7.78
C ARG A 80 -10.47 -10.55 7.87
N ASP A 81 -10.91 -11.04 6.71
CA ASP A 81 -11.77 -12.22 6.60
C ASP A 81 -11.02 -13.55 6.69
N ASP A 82 -9.70 -13.51 6.60
CA ASP A 82 -8.81 -14.67 6.53
C ASP A 82 -8.05 -14.95 7.85
N LEU A 83 -8.42 -14.28 8.95
CA LEU A 83 -7.78 -14.40 10.28
C LEU A 83 -7.67 -15.83 10.82
N ARG A 84 -8.57 -16.73 10.41
CA ARG A 84 -8.52 -18.16 10.82
C ARG A 84 -7.50 -18.98 10.04
N SER A 85 -7.05 -18.49 8.88
CA SER A 85 -6.23 -19.22 7.91
C SER A 85 -4.82 -18.67 7.76
N GLN A 86 -4.54 -17.48 8.30
CA GLN A 86 -3.24 -16.83 8.25
C GLN A 86 -2.82 -16.33 9.64
N PRO A 87 -1.51 -16.32 9.95
CA PRO A 87 -1.02 -15.73 11.18
C PRO A 87 -1.46 -14.26 11.30
N THR A 88 -1.98 -13.88 12.46
CA THR A 88 -2.26 -12.48 12.79
C THR A 88 -0.95 -11.69 12.76
N ARG A 89 -0.95 -10.59 12.02
CA ARG A 89 0.08 -9.56 12.14
C ARG A 89 -0.08 -8.88 13.50
N ALA A 90 0.99 -8.27 14.01
CA ALA A 90 0.88 -7.41 15.18
C ALA A 90 -0.08 -6.26 14.83
N VAL A 91 -1.07 -6.03 15.69
CA VAL A 91 -2.01 -4.92 15.54
C VAL A 91 -1.25 -3.62 15.74
N GLU A 92 -1.37 -2.71 14.79
CA GLU A 92 -0.85 -1.34 14.93
C GLU A 92 -1.96 -0.37 15.36
N PRO A 93 -1.63 0.72 16.06
CA PRO A 93 -2.63 1.72 16.42
C PRO A 93 -3.23 2.39 15.18
N THR A 94 -4.55 2.37 15.08
CA THR A 94 -5.29 3.30 14.20
C THR A 94 -5.16 4.70 14.76
N HIS A 95 -4.72 5.64 13.93
CA HIS A 95 -4.57 7.05 14.28
C HIS A 95 -5.27 7.91 13.24
N ILE A 96 -6.33 8.60 13.66
CA ILE A 96 -7.07 9.54 12.81
C ILE A 96 -6.84 10.96 13.35
N PRO A 97 -6.30 11.88 12.54
CA PRO A 97 -6.00 13.25 12.97
C PRO A 97 -7.25 14.14 12.99
N GLY A 98 -7.18 15.21 13.79
CA GLY A 98 -8.17 16.30 13.81
C GLY A 98 -9.58 15.82 14.19
N ASP A 99 -10.59 16.33 13.47
CA ASP A 99 -12.01 16.09 13.75
C ASP A 99 -12.55 14.74 13.25
N GLY A 100 -11.67 13.82 12.87
CA GLY A 100 -12.08 12.50 12.35
C GLY A 100 -12.34 12.48 10.84
N VAL A 101 -13.15 11.50 10.39
CA VAL A 101 -13.36 11.20 8.96
C VAL A 101 -14.64 11.81 8.39
N ASP A 102 -15.53 12.32 9.23
CA ASP A 102 -16.87 12.76 8.85
C ASP A 102 -16.84 13.90 7.83
N GLY A 103 -17.60 13.74 6.74
CA GLY A 103 -17.72 14.76 5.68
C GLY A 103 -16.44 15.00 4.86
N ARG A 104 -15.33 14.31 5.15
CA ARG A 104 -14.04 14.44 4.44
C ARG A 104 -13.98 13.56 3.19
N VAL A 105 -13.07 13.91 2.28
CA VAL A 105 -12.64 13.01 1.20
C VAL A 105 -11.44 12.23 1.72
N VAL A 106 -11.69 10.97 2.05
CA VAL A 106 -10.66 10.07 2.57
C VAL A 106 -9.97 9.37 1.41
N VAL A 107 -8.65 9.46 1.33
CA VAL A 107 -7.84 8.68 0.39
C VAL A 107 -7.14 7.58 1.20
N LEU A 108 -7.59 6.35 1.03
CA LEU A 108 -6.89 5.17 1.52
C LEU A 108 -5.60 4.98 0.71
N VAL A 109 -4.49 4.69 1.38
CA VAL A 109 -3.18 4.52 0.73
C VAL A 109 -2.61 3.16 1.08
N ASP A 110 -2.29 2.36 0.04
CA ASP A 110 -1.65 1.06 0.18
C ASP A 110 -0.46 0.92 -0.78
N ASP A 111 0.45 -0.02 -0.49
CA ASP A 111 1.62 -0.24 -1.35
C ASP A 111 1.27 -1.06 -2.61
N VAL A 112 0.49 -2.13 -2.45
CA VAL A 112 0.13 -3.04 -3.55
C VAL A 112 -1.35 -3.40 -3.52
N LEU A 113 -2.09 -3.07 -4.60
CA LEU A 113 -3.42 -3.61 -4.84
C LEU A 113 -3.34 -4.98 -5.53
N TYR A 114 -3.75 -6.03 -4.82
CA TYR A 114 -3.84 -7.41 -5.32
C TYR A 114 -5.29 -7.88 -5.41
N SER A 115 -5.75 -8.79 -4.54
CA SER A 115 -7.11 -9.35 -4.55
C SER A 115 -8.21 -8.33 -4.20
N GLY A 116 -7.84 -7.27 -3.47
CA GLY A 116 -8.74 -6.24 -2.94
C GLY A 116 -9.20 -6.47 -1.51
N ARG A 117 -8.86 -7.61 -0.87
CA ARG A 117 -9.34 -7.95 0.49
C ARG A 117 -8.85 -6.98 1.58
N THR A 118 -7.59 -6.53 1.50
CA THR A 118 -7.06 -5.51 2.43
C THR A 118 -7.87 -4.21 2.37
N VAL A 119 -8.19 -3.75 1.15
CA VAL A 119 -8.98 -2.53 0.96
C VAL A 119 -10.42 -2.73 1.45
N ARG A 120 -11.02 -3.90 1.21
CA ARG A 120 -12.34 -4.22 1.78
C ARG A 120 -12.32 -4.15 3.31
N ALA A 121 -11.31 -4.71 3.96
CA ALA A 121 -11.14 -4.61 5.40
C ALA A 121 -10.94 -3.15 5.87
N ALA A 122 -10.22 -2.34 5.09
CA ALA A 122 -10.08 -0.90 5.35
C ALA A 122 -11.39 -0.14 5.25
N LEU A 123 -12.25 -0.48 4.27
CA LEU A 123 -13.57 0.12 4.14
C LEU A 123 -14.47 -0.23 5.34
N ASP A 124 -14.43 -1.47 5.82
CA ASP A 124 -15.17 -1.89 7.00
C ASP A 124 -14.65 -1.17 8.26
N ALA A 125 -13.33 -1.11 8.45
CA ALA A 125 -12.72 -0.36 9.56
C ALA A 125 -13.08 1.13 9.54
N LEU A 126 -13.06 1.74 8.35
CA LEU A 126 -13.42 3.15 8.17
C LEU A 126 -14.90 3.40 8.49
N ALA A 127 -15.79 2.44 8.20
CA ALA A 127 -17.21 2.55 8.48
C ALA A 127 -17.52 2.54 9.99
N ASP A 128 -16.67 1.96 10.82
CA ASP A 128 -16.81 2.04 12.28
C ASP A 128 -16.35 3.39 12.85
N LEU A 129 -15.51 4.13 12.10
CA LEU A 129 -14.93 5.40 12.52
C LEU A 129 -15.77 6.62 12.14
N GLY A 130 -16.62 6.53 11.11
CA GLY A 130 -17.46 7.63 10.70
C GLY A 130 -18.02 7.52 9.27
N ARG A 131 -18.41 8.67 8.71
CA ARG A 131 -19.11 8.82 7.43
C ARG A 131 -18.37 9.84 6.56
N PRO A 132 -17.29 9.43 5.86
CA PRO A 132 -16.64 10.29 4.88
C PRO A 132 -17.59 10.65 3.74
N ARG A 133 -17.41 11.83 3.16
CA ARG A 133 -18.14 12.29 1.97
C ARG A 133 -17.81 11.43 0.75
N ALA A 134 -16.57 11.02 0.63
CA ALA A 134 -16.10 10.07 -0.38
C ALA A 134 -14.90 9.30 0.15
N VAL A 135 -14.74 8.07 -0.33
CA VAL A 135 -13.54 7.25 -0.10
C VAL A 135 -12.92 6.97 -1.46
N ARG A 136 -11.62 7.25 -1.58
CA ARG A 136 -10.79 6.96 -2.75
C ARG A 136 -9.63 6.07 -2.35
N LEU A 137 -9.01 5.42 -3.32
CA LEU A 137 -7.87 4.52 -3.13
C LEU A 137 -6.68 4.96 -4.00
N ALA A 138 -5.56 5.23 -3.35
CA ALA A 138 -4.26 5.42 -3.99
C ALA A 138 -3.35 4.22 -3.69
N VAL A 139 -2.74 3.64 -4.73
CA VAL A 139 -1.75 2.58 -4.56
C VAL A 139 -0.50 2.83 -5.37
N LEU A 140 0.65 2.42 -4.84
CA LEU A 140 1.90 2.51 -5.60
C LEU A 140 1.89 1.51 -6.76
N VAL A 141 1.46 0.27 -6.53
CA VAL A 141 1.41 -0.78 -7.56
C VAL A 141 0.02 -1.40 -7.62
N ASP A 142 -0.50 -1.55 -8.83
CA ASP A 142 -1.62 -2.43 -9.13
C ASP A 142 -1.11 -3.66 -9.87
N ARG A 143 -1.25 -4.85 -9.27
CA ARG A 143 -0.76 -6.10 -9.85
C ARG A 143 -1.83 -7.00 -10.47
N GLY A 144 -3.07 -6.52 -10.55
CA GLY A 144 -4.22 -7.29 -11.05
C GLY A 144 -4.73 -8.38 -10.09
N HIS A 145 -5.37 -9.41 -10.66
CA HIS A 145 -5.92 -10.59 -9.95
C HIS A 145 -6.95 -10.26 -8.88
N ARG A 146 -7.91 -9.40 -9.22
CA ARG A 146 -9.01 -9.03 -8.32
C ARG A 146 -9.89 -10.23 -8.00
N GLU A 147 -10.20 -10.36 -6.72
CA GLU A 147 -11.25 -11.26 -6.22
C GLU A 147 -12.49 -10.48 -5.76
N LEU A 148 -12.32 -9.17 -5.51
CA LEU A 148 -13.38 -8.23 -5.20
C LEU A 148 -13.46 -7.15 -6.27
N PRO A 149 -14.64 -6.54 -6.53
CA PRO A 149 -14.82 -5.49 -7.53
C PRO A 149 -14.24 -4.13 -7.06
N ILE A 150 -13.00 -4.13 -6.59
CA ILE A 150 -12.28 -2.98 -6.04
C ILE A 150 -11.22 -2.54 -7.05
N ARG A 151 -11.22 -1.25 -7.34
CA ARG A 151 -10.21 -0.58 -8.18
C ARG A 151 -9.62 0.59 -7.41
N ALA A 152 -8.36 0.90 -7.70
CA ALA A 152 -7.74 2.13 -7.22
C ALA A 152 -8.14 3.28 -8.16
N ASP A 153 -8.37 4.44 -7.55
CA ASP A 153 -8.57 5.70 -8.27
C ASP A 153 -7.24 6.24 -8.80
N TYR A 154 -6.17 6.02 -8.03
CA TYR A 154 -4.83 6.49 -8.36
C TYR A 154 -3.83 5.33 -8.29
N VAL A 155 -3.09 5.11 -9.37
CA VAL A 155 -2.15 3.99 -9.49
C VAL A 155 -0.78 4.51 -9.90
N GLY A 156 0.25 4.19 -9.11
CA GLY A 156 1.63 4.52 -9.42
C GLY A 156 2.19 3.73 -10.62
N LYS A 157 1.93 2.42 -10.66
CA LYS A 157 2.26 1.58 -11.82
C LYS A 157 1.31 0.38 -11.90
N ASN A 158 0.74 0.18 -13.08
CA ASN A 158 0.09 -1.08 -13.44
C ASN A 158 1.18 -2.10 -13.81
N LEU A 159 1.20 -3.23 -13.14
CA LEU A 159 2.23 -4.24 -13.24
C LEU A 159 1.57 -5.60 -13.50
N PRO A 160 1.40 -6.02 -14.77
CA PRO A 160 0.92 -7.35 -15.09
C PRO A 160 1.86 -8.38 -14.46
N THR A 161 1.31 -9.26 -13.63
CA THR A 161 2.04 -10.35 -12.96
C THR A 161 1.33 -11.68 -13.18
N ALA A 162 2.04 -12.80 -13.09
CA ALA A 162 1.43 -14.10 -12.86
C ALA A 162 0.96 -14.21 -11.39
N GLN A 163 -0.03 -15.07 -11.12
CA GLN A 163 -0.49 -15.31 -9.74
C GLN A 163 0.63 -15.88 -8.84
N SER A 164 1.55 -16.65 -9.43
CA SER A 164 2.70 -17.23 -8.75
C SER A 164 3.80 -16.22 -8.42
N GLU A 165 3.81 -15.06 -9.07
CA GLU A 165 4.80 -14.02 -8.80
C GLU A 165 4.49 -13.26 -7.52
N ARG A 166 5.53 -12.75 -6.87
CA ARG A 166 5.41 -11.90 -5.68
C ARG A 166 5.92 -10.50 -5.98
N VAL A 167 5.09 -9.50 -5.70
CA VAL A 167 5.49 -8.09 -5.73
C VAL A 167 5.95 -7.69 -4.34
N MET A 168 7.18 -7.20 -4.24
CA MET A 168 7.77 -6.73 -2.99
C MET A 168 8.04 -5.24 -3.14
N VAL A 169 7.28 -4.43 -2.41
CA VAL A 169 7.57 -3.00 -2.25
C VAL A 169 8.50 -2.84 -1.06
N ARG A 170 9.56 -2.05 -1.24
CA ARG A 170 10.45 -1.62 -0.17
C ARG A 170 10.55 -0.11 -0.18
N LEU A 171 10.42 0.49 1.00
CA LEU A 171 10.48 1.95 1.19
C LEU A 171 11.60 2.28 2.16
N ALA A 172 12.31 3.38 1.89
CA ALA A 172 13.47 3.77 2.70
C ALA A 172 13.18 3.86 4.21
N GLU A 173 11.99 4.30 4.61
CA GLU A 173 11.60 4.49 6.02
C GLU A 173 11.38 3.18 6.79
N HIS A 174 11.15 2.07 6.08
CA HIS A 174 10.87 0.78 6.69
C HIS A 174 11.93 -0.27 6.38
N ASP A 175 12.49 -0.24 5.17
CA ASP A 175 13.41 -1.25 4.65
C ASP A 175 14.86 -0.75 4.51
N GLY A 176 15.10 0.55 4.73
CA GLY A 176 16.39 1.21 4.52
C GLY A 176 16.59 1.73 3.09
N ALA A 177 17.32 2.84 2.95
CA ALA A 177 17.46 3.56 1.68
C ALA A 177 18.08 2.70 0.56
N GLU A 178 19.07 1.85 0.87
CA GLU A 178 19.73 0.97 -0.10
C GLU A 178 18.80 -0.12 -0.66
N ALA A 179 17.72 -0.43 0.05
CA ALA A 179 16.79 -1.48 -0.31
C ALA A 179 15.54 -0.95 -1.04
N GLU A 180 15.38 0.37 -1.16
CA GLU A 180 14.19 0.99 -1.72
C GLU A 180 13.97 0.61 -3.19
N GLY A 181 12.72 0.31 -3.51
CA GLY A 181 12.31 -0.10 -4.85
C GLY A 181 11.18 -1.09 -4.82
N VAL A 182 10.69 -1.44 -6.02
CA VAL A 182 9.72 -2.53 -6.20
C VAL A 182 10.37 -3.64 -6.99
N ARG A 183 10.23 -4.87 -6.50
CA ARG A 183 10.76 -6.08 -7.13
C ARG A 183 9.66 -7.10 -7.41
N ILE A 184 9.81 -7.85 -8.49
CA ILE A 184 9.02 -9.05 -8.78
C ILE A 184 9.93 -10.26 -8.66
N ALA A 185 9.55 -11.25 -7.85
CA ALA A 185 10.20 -12.56 -7.85
C ALA A 185 9.23 -13.63 -8.37
N GLY A 186 9.77 -14.64 -9.05
CA GLY A 186 9.03 -15.85 -9.41
C GLY A 186 8.61 -16.65 -8.17
N PRO A 187 7.86 -17.76 -8.34
CA PRO A 187 7.56 -18.64 -7.23
C PRO A 187 8.87 -19.14 -6.61
N ALA A 188 8.98 -19.08 -5.28
CA ALA A 188 10.07 -19.72 -4.56
C ALA A 188 10.09 -21.21 -4.97
N ALA A 189 11.25 -21.72 -5.38
CA ALA A 189 11.41 -23.15 -5.64
C ALA A 189 10.90 -23.93 -4.41
N PRO A 190 10.10 -25.00 -4.58
CA PRO A 190 9.60 -25.75 -3.44
C PRO A 190 10.78 -26.25 -2.61
N ALA A 191 10.77 -25.90 -1.31
CA ALA A 191 11.75 -26.41 -0.37
C ALA A 191 11.49 -27.91 -0.17
N GLY A 192 12.35 -28.75 -0.75
CA GLY A 192 12.43 -30.18 -0.43
C GLY A 192 11.53 -31.10 -1.26
N ALA A 193 11.97 -31.43 -2.46
CA ALA A 193 11.84 -32.81 -2.95
C ALA A 193 13.20 -33.48 -2.73
N GLY A 194 13.49 -33.82 -1.47
CA GLY A 194 14.62 -34.67 -1.13
C GLY A 194 14.36 -36.07 -1.68
N ALA A 195 15.32 -36.55 -2.46
CA ALA A 195 15.31 -37.84 -3.14
C ALA A 195 14.89 -38.99 -2.20
N GLY A 196 13.86 -39.73 -2.61
CA GLY A 196 13.71 -41.11 -2.20
C GLY A 196 14.55 -41.96 -3.14
N GLU A 197 15.59 -42.58 -2.58
CA GLU A 197 16.12 -43.90 -2.96
C GLU A 197 16.84 -44.49 -1.75
#